data_AF-A0A0N9HLG1-F1
#
_entry.id   AF-A0A0N9HLG1-F1
#
_cell.length_a   1.000
_cell.length_b   1.000
_cell.length_c   1.000
_cell.angle_alpha   90.00
_cell.angle_beta   90.00
_cell.angle_gamma   90.00
#
_symmetry.space_group_name_H-M   'P 1'
#
loop_
_entity.id
_entity.type
_entity.pdbx_description
1 polymer ?
#
loop_
_entity_poly.entity_id
_entity_poly.type
_entity_poly.pdbx_seq_one_letter_code
_entity_poly.pdbx_strand_id
1 'polypeptide(L)'
;MLSPEARIAAASQDLLARLDQLLPVSCPPRLPNPTTLSLVLPSFSNARVSSELERLGCSGAIVRALTKLFSAADAELRRTSHHYYERAMRRLAGAFEGDESLFLATQDALQCRFAGDYERAVAKTNDCLVTEVQAAMRAATATTTEEGGRGSFSDEVVAVLERA
;
A
#
# COMPACT_ATOMS: atom_id res chain seq x y z
N MET A 1 -14.11 23.97 65.86
CA MET A 1 -14.73 22.66 66.14
C MET A 1 -15.33 22.17 64.84
N LEU A 2 -14.79 21.10 64.24
CA LEU A 2 -15.38 20.52 63.02
C LEU A 2 -16.73 19.88 63.39
N SER A 3 -17.74 20.05 62.52
CA SER A 3 -19.06 19.48 62.76
C SER A 3 -19.00 17.94 62.78
N PRO A 4 -19.94 17.26 63.45
CA PRO A 4 -19.99 15.80 63.49
C PRO A 4 -19.97 15.16 62.09
N GLU A 5 -20.61 15.81 61.12
CA GLU A 5 -20.69 15.37 59.73
C GLU A 5 -19.31 15.45 59.05
N ALA A 6 -18.53 16.51 59.31
CA ALA A 6 -17.19 16.67 58.76
C ALA A 6 -16.23 15.58 59.28
N ARG A 7 -16.41 15.12 60.52
CA ARG A 7 -15.64 14.02 61.10
C ARG A 7 -15.98 12.67 60.46
N ILE A 8 -17.26 12.43 60.19
CA ILE A 8 -17.71 11.22 59.50
C ILE A 8 -17.19 11.20 58.07
N ALA A 9 -17.28 12.32 57.34
CA ALA A 9 -16.77 12.44 55.98
C ALA A 9 -15.25 12.17 55.92
N ALA A 10 -14.46 12.75 56.84
CA ALA A 10 -13.03 12.52 56.93
C ALA A 10 -12.69 11.04 57.22
N ALA A 11 -13.39 10.40 58.15
CA ALA A 11 -13.18 8.99 58.46
C ALA A 11 -13.57 8.07 57.29
N SER A 12 -14.62 8.44 56.55
CA SER A 12 -15.06 7.72 55.35
C SER A 12 -14.01 7.80 54.24
N GLN A 13 -13.46 8.99 54.01
CA GLN A 13 -12.41 9.22 53.01
C GLN A 13 -11.12 8.47 53.35
N ASP A 14 -10.72 8.45 54.63
CA ASP A 14 -9.53 7.69 55.07
C ASP A 14 -9.72 6.17 54.85
N LEU A 15 -10.91 5.65 55.13
CA LEU A 15 -11.22 4.24 54.94
C LEU A 15 -11.27 3.86 53.44
N LEU A 16 -11.88 4.69 52.61
CA LEU A 16 -11.91 4.49 51.16
C LEU A 16 -10.50 4.56 50.55
N ALA A 17 -9.65 5.48 51.02
CA ALA A 17 -8.26 5.58 50.57
C ALA A 17 -7.42 4.34 50.94
N ARG A 18 -7.68 3.74 52.10
CA ARG A 18 -7.04 2.47 52.50
C ARG A 18 -7.54 1.28 51.69
N LEU A 19 -8.83 1.25 51.35
CA LEU A 19 -9.38 0.20 50.48
C LEU A 19 -8.80 0.29 49.06
N ASP A 20 -8.62 1.48 48.52
CA ASP A 20 -8.00 1.70 47.21
C ASP A 20 -6.55 1.16 47.14
N GLN A 21 -5.82 1.18 48.26
CA GLN A 21 -4.47 0.61 48.37
C GLN A 21 -4.45 -0.92 48.54
N LEU A 22 -5.56 -1.52 48.99
CA LEU A 22 -5.69 -2.97 49.19
C LEU A 22 -6.30 -3.68 47.98
N LEU A 23 -6.98 -2.94 47.11
CA LEU A 23 -7.38 -3.46 45.82
C LEU A 23 -6.11 -3.66 44.99
N PRO A 24 -5.84 -4.89 44.49
CA PRO A 24 -4.78 -5.06 43.50
C PRO A 24 -5.13 -4.13 42.35
N VAL A 25 -4.24 -3.17 42.07
CA VAL A 25 -4.31 -2.35 40.86
C VAL A 25 -4.53 -3.35 39.73
N SER A 26 -5.75 -3.39 39.20
CA SER A 26 -6.06 -4.23 38.06
C SER A 26 -5.31 -3.62 36.90
N CYS A 27 -4.03 -4.00 36.78
CA CYS A 27 -3.27 -3.76 35.58
C CYS A 27 -4.11 -4.37 34.47
N PRO A 28 -4.61 -3.57 33.51
CA PRO A 28 -5.31 -4.14 32.38
C PRO A 28 -4.39 -5.20 31.76
N PRO A 29 -4.92 -6.35 31.35
CA PRO A 29 -4.11 -7.41 30.75
C PRO A 29 -3.28 -6.80 29.64
N ARG A 30 -1.95 -6.87 29.77
CA ARG A 30 -1.04 -6.41 28.72
C ARG A 30 -1.24 -7.35 27.55
N LEU A 31 -1.89 -6.85 26.50
CA LEU A 31 -2.02 -7.55 25.22
C LEU A 31 -0.63 -8.05 24.75
N PRO A 32 -0.59 -9.18 24.02
CA PRO A 32 0.67 -9.76 23.56
C PRO A 32 1.51 -8.74 22.78
N ASN A 33 2.82 -8.80 23.00
CA ASN A 33 3.80 -7.92 22.36
C ASN A 33 3.62 -7.92 20.83
N PRO A 34 3.70 -6.76 20.16
CA PRO A 34 3.40 -6.60 18.74
C PRO A 34 4.39 -7.30 17.77
N THR A 35 5.35 -8.06 18.29
CA THR A 35 6.43 -8.68 17.50
C THR A 35 5.94 -9.76 16.52
N THR A 36 4.73 -10.29 16.69
CA THR A 36 4.11 -11.29 15.78
C THR A 36 3.18 -10.67 14.74
N LEU A 37 3.04 -9.35 14.69
CA LEU A 37 2.08 -8.64 13.84
C LEU A 37 2.64 -8.33 12.44
N SER A 38 3.42 -9.21 11.83
CA SER A 38 3.92 -8.97 10.47
C SER A 38 2.87 -9.34 9.44
N LEU A 39 2.50 -8.38 8.57
CA LEU A 39 1.61 -8.65 7.44
C LEU A 39 2.32 -9.55 6.43
N VAL A 40 1.74 -10.71 6.11
CA VAL A 40 2.28 -11.58 5.06
C VAL A 40 1.62 -11.19 3.74
N LEU A 41 2.40 -10.62 2.82
CA LEU A 41 1.93 -10.25 1.48
C LEU A 41 2.49 -11.21 0.43
N PRO A 42 1.67 -11.62 -0.57
CA PRO A 42 2.12 -12.49 -1.64
C PRO A 42 3.28 -11.84 -2.41
N SER A 43 4.20 -12.67 -2.91
CA SER A 43 5.27 -12.21 -3.78
C SER A 43 4.76 -12.19 -5.23
N PHE A 44 4.75 -11.04 -5.87
CA PHE A 44 4.37 -10.93 -7.26
C PHE A 44 5.58 -11.18 -8.16
N SER A 45 5.45 -12.11 -9.10
CA SER A 45 6.52 -12.42 -10.04
C SER A 45 6.54 -11.43 -11.20
N ASN A 46 7.67 -10.77 -11.39
CA ASN A 46 7.98 -9.93 -12.55
C ASN A 46 7.93 -10.69 -13.88
N ALA A 47 7.93 -12.03 -13.86
CA ALA A 47 7.85 -12.85 -15.06
C ALA A 47 6.55 -12.61 -15.84
N ARG A 48 5.43 -12.38 -15.13
CA ARG A 48 4.13 -12.14 -15.78
C ARG A 48 4.10 -10.81 -16.52
N VAL A 49 4.58 -9.75 -15.89
CA VAL A 49 4.65 -8.42 -16.52
C VAL A 49 5.59 -8.46 -17.73
N SER A 50 6.74 -9.12 -17.58
CA SER A 50 7.73 -9.23 -18.66
C SER A 50 7.15 -9.99 -19.86
N SER A 51 6.46 -11.11 -19.64
CA SER A 51 5.85 -11.89 -20.74
C SER A 51 4.69 -11.15 -21.41
N GLU A 52 3.89 -10.39 -20.67
CA GLU A 52 2.83 -9.55 -21.23
C GLU A 52 3.41 -8.43 -22.13
N LEU A 53 4.52 -7.79 -21.71
CA LEU A 53 5.21 -6.77 -22.50
C LEU A 53 5.92 -7.35 -23.73
N GLU A 54 6.54 -8.53 -23.61
CA GLU A 54 7.14 -9.25 -24.74
C GLU A 54 6.07 -9.63 -25.78
N ARG A 55 4.90 -10.07 -25.34
CA ARG A 55 3.75 -10.38 -26.23
C ARG A 55 3.24 -9.14 -26.96
N LEU A 56 3.40 -7.95 -26.39
CA LEU A 56 3.13 -6.68 -27.05
C LEU A 56 4.23 -6.27 -28.04
N GLY A 57 5.30 -7.05 -28.21
CA GLY A 57 6.39 -6.72 -29.12
C GLY A 57 7.32 -5.63 -28.59
N CYS A 58 7.30 -5.36 -27.28
CA CYS A 58 8.26 -4.42 -26.68
C CYS A 58 9.69 -4.93 -26.83
N SER A 59 10.62 -4.04 -27.13
CA SER A 59 12.04 -4.40 -27.16
C SER A 59 12.53 -4.81 -25.76
N GLY A 60 13.56 -5.67 -25.69
CA GLY A 60 14.11 -6.11 -24.40
C GLY A 60 14.59 -4.96 -23.51
N ALA A 61 14.97 -3.81 -24.07
CA ALA A 61 15.30 -2.62 -23.29
C ALA A 61 14.06 -1.99 -22.62
N ILE A 62 12.96 -1.89 -23.37
CA ILE A 62 11.67 -1.38 -22.87
C ILE A 62 11.11 -2.33 -21.82
N VAL A 63 11.10 -3.64 -22.08
CA VAL A 63 10.64 -4.64 -21.11
C VAL A 63 11.41 -4.50 -19.79
N ARG A 64 12.75 -4.43 -19.82
CA ARG A 64 13.54 -4.23 -18.60
C ARG A 64 13.23 -2.93 -17.87
N ALA A 65 13.03 -1.82 -18.59
CA ALA A 65 12.73 -0.54 -17.99
C ALA A 65 11.36 -0.54 -17.31
N LEU A 66 10.33 -1.04 -17.98
CA LEU A 66 8.97 -1.11 -17.46
C LEU A 66 8.82 -2.12 -16.33
N THR A 67 9.48 -3.28 -16.40
CA THR A 67 9.52 -4.25 -15.30
C THR A 67 10.20 -3.65 -14.05
N LYS A 68 11.24 -2.83 -14.21
CA LYS A 68 11.85 -2.10 -13.09
C LYS A 68 10.89 -1.07 -12.49
N LEU A 69 10.17 -0.33 -13.33
CA LEU A 69 9.16 0.63 -12.88
C LEU A 69 8.04 -0.07 -12.10
N PHE A 70 7.54 -1.18 -12.62
CA PHE A 70 6.57 -2.03 -11.93
C PHE A 70 7.10 -2.54 -10.59
N SER A 71 8.35 -3.01 -10.54
CA SER A 71 8.97 -3.49 -9.30
C SER A 71 9.07 -2.38 -8.24
N ALA A 72 9.36 -1.15 -8.66
CA ALA A 72 9.39 -0.01 -7.75
C ALA A 72 7.99 0.33 -7.22
N ALA A 73 6.97 0.28 -8.08
CA ALA A 73 5.58 0.47 -7.68
C ALA A 73 5.11 -0.63 -6.72
N ASP A 74 5.44 -1.90 -6.99
CA ASP A 74 5.13 -3.03 -6.10
C ASP A 74 5.80 -2.89 -4.74
N ALA A 75 7.07 -2.49 -4.70
CA ALA A 75 7.79 -2.25 -3.46
C ALA A 75 7.14 -1.14 -2.62
N GLU A 76 6.68 -0.07 -3.27
CA GLU A 76 5.99 1.03 -2.61
C GLU A 76 4.59 0.63 -2.11
N LEU A 77 3.83 -0.15 -2.89
CA LEU A 77 2.57 -0.73 -2.46
C LEU A 77 2.75 -1.66 -1.25
N ARG A 78 3.79 -2.50 -1.27
CA ARG A 78 4.13 -3.39 -0.14
C ARG A 78 4.46 -2.58 1.12
N ARG A 79 5.29 -1.53 0.98
CA ARG A 79 5.70 -0.65 2.07
C ARG A 79 4.50 0.08 2.69
N THR A 80 3.63 0.64 1.85
CA THR A 80 2.45 1.36 2.30
C THR A 80 1.44 0.43 2.98
N SER A 81 1.18 -0.75 2.43
CA SER A 81 0.32 -1.76 3.06
C SER A 81 0.82 -2.18 4.44
N HIS A 82 2.13 -2.45 4.59
CA HIS A 82 2.72 -2.75 5.90
C HIS A 82 2.54 -1.58 6.88
N HIS A 83 2.89 -0.36 6.46
CA HIS A 83 2.78 0.82 7.30
C HIS A 83 1.35 1.04 7.84
N TYR A 84 0.35 0.94 6.95
CA TYR A 84 -1.04 1.14 7.34
C TYR A 84 -1.58 -0.02 8.18
N TYR A 85 -1.18 -1.25 7.90
CA TYR A 85 -1.53 -2.41 8.73
C TYR A 85 -0.97 -2.26 10.15
N GLU A 86 0.33 -1.96 10.30
CA GLU A 86 0.96 -1.75 11.61
C GLU A 86 0.29 -0.60 12.39
N ARG A 87 -0.08 0.47 11.68
CA ARG A 87 -0.80 1.59 12.27
C ARG A 87 -2.20 1.19 12.72
N ALA A 88 -2.92 0.38 11.93
CA ALA A 88 -4.23 -0.15 12.28
C ALA A 88 -4.15 -1.08 13.50
N MET A 89 -3.17 -1.98 13.52
CA MET A 89 -2.95 -2.90 14.64
C MET A 89 -2.60 -2.19 15.94
N ARG A 90 -1.76 -1.14 15.91
CA ARG A 90 -1.47 -0.33 17.10
C ARG A 90 -2.71 0.36 17.66
N ARG A 91 -3.58 0.85 16.77
CA ARG A 91 -4.86 1.47 17.17
C ARG A 91 -5.82 0.43 17.74
N LEU A 92 -5.87 -0.76 17.14
CA LEU A 92 -6.68 -1.87 17.61
C LEU A 92 -6.25 -2.31 19.01
N ALA A 93 -4.95 -2.50 19.23
CA ALA A 93 -4.41 -2.87 20.53
C ALA A 93 -4.69 -1.82 21.61
N GLY A 94 -4.68 -0.52 21.26
CA GLY A 94 -5.02 0.55 22.18
C GLY A 94 -6.51 0.69 22.49
N ALA A 95 -7.39 0.12 21.66
CA ALA A 95 -8.85 0.17 21.82
C ALA A 95 -9.43 -1.10 22.47
N PHE A 96 -8.62 -2.14 22.67
CA PHE A 96 -9.08 -3.43 23.15
C PHE A 96 -8.97 -3.58 24.67
N GLU A 97 -10.11 -3.83 25.33
CA GLU A 97 -10.22 -3.99 26.77
C GLU A 97 -10.07 -5.47 27.20
N GLY A 98 -9.05 -6.16 26.70
CA GLY A 98 -8.67 -7.50 27.19
C GLY A 98 -9.45 -8.70 26.63
N ASP A 99 -10.36 -8.53 25.67
CA ASP A 99 -10.93 -9.65 24.91
C ASP A 99 -9.94 -10.13 23.83
N GLU A 100 -9.12 -11.12 24.19
CA GLU A 100 -8.11 -11.68 23.29
C GLU A 100 -8.73 -12.37 22.06
N SER A 101 -9.90 -12.98 22.21
CA SER A 101 -10.54 -13.73 21.12
C SER A 101 -11.04 -12.82 20.00
N LEU A 102 -11.67 -11.71 20.38
CA LEU A 102 -12.13 -10.70 19.43
C LEU A 102 -10.95 -9.90 18.84
N PHE A 103 -9.86 -9.73 19.59
CA PHE A 103 -8.63 -9.11 19.07
C PHE A 103 -8.02 -9.95 17.95
N LEU A 104 -7.85 -11.26 18.17
CA LEU A 104 -7.31 -12.19 17.18
C LEU A 104 -8.21 -12.30 15.94
N ALA A 105 -9.53 -12.39 16.12
CA ALA A 105 -10.47 -12.40 15.01
C ALA A 105 -10.39 -11.11 14.16
N THR A 106 -10.22 -9.96 14.83
CA THR A 106 -10.08 -8.68 14.14
C THR A 106 -8.72 -8.56 13.44
N GLN A 107 -7.65 -9.09 14.05
CA GLN A 107 -6.33 -9.18 13.43
C GLN A 107 -6.39 -9.96 12.11
N ASP A 108 -6.98 -11.16 12.11
CA ASP A 108 -7.11 -11.99 10.91
C ASP A 108 -7.93 -11.27 9.83
N ALA A 109 -9.03 -10.62 10.21
CA ALA A 109 -9.84 -9.84 9.27
C ALA A 109 -9.03 -8.68 8.64
N LEU A 110 -8.19 -7.99 9.42
CA LEU A 110 -7.31 -6.95 8.91
C LEU A 110 -6.23 -7.54 7.99
N GLN A 111 -5.63 -8.68 8.33
CA GLN A 111 -4.65 -9.34 7.46
C GLN A 111 -5.25 -9.68 6.10
N CYS A 112 -6.41 -10.35 6.07
CA CYS A 112 -7.12 -10.68 4.84
C CYS A 112 -7.46 -9.43 4.01
N ARG A 113 -7.92 -8.36 4.69
CA ARG A 113 -8.27 -7.11 4.01
C ARG A 113 -7.04 -6.46 3.37
N PHE A 114 -5.97 -6.25 4.13
CA PHE A 114 -4.77 -5.58 3.62
C PHE A 114 -4.05 -6.41 2.55
N ALA A 115 -4.03 -7.73 2.68
CA ALA A 115 -3.51 -8.62 1.65
C ALA A 115 -4.34 -8.52 0.36
N GLY A 116 -5.67 -8.59 0.46
CA GLY A 116 -6.56 -8.46 -0.70
C GLY A 116 -6.53 -7.07 -1.35
N ASP A 117 -6.40 -6.00 -0.56
CA ASP A 117 -6.22 -4.64 -1.07
C ASP A 117 -4.90 -4.50 -1.84
N TYR A 118 -3.81 -5.07 -1.31
CA TYR A 118 -2.52 -5.11 -1.98
C TYR A 118 -2.58 -5.89 -3.29
N GLU A 119 -3.14 -7.10 -3.31
CA GLU A 119 -3.28 -7.90 -4.53
C GLU A 119 -4.05 -7.16 -5.63
N ARG A 120 -5.18 -6.54 -5.27
CA ARG A 120 -5.96 -5.73 -6.20
C ARG A 120 -5.18 -4.54 -6.73
N ALA A 121 -4.42 -3.85 -5.87
CA ALA A 121 -3.62 -2.71 -6.26
C ALA A 121 -2.49 -3.10 -7.22
N VAL A 122 -1.83 -4.24 -6.98
CA VAL A 122 -0.78 -4.76 -7.86
C VAL A 122 -1.35 -5.18 -9.21
N ALA A 123 -2.47 -5.91 -9.22
CA ALA A 123 -3.16 -6.29 -10.46
C ALA A 123 -3.56 -5.07 -11.29
N LYS A 124 -4.19 -4.08 -10.65
CA LYS A 124 -4.57 -2.82 -11.29
C LYS A 124 -3.35 -2.07 -11.85
N THR A 125 -2.24 -2.06 -11.11
CA THR A 125 -1.00 -1.42 -11.57
C THR A 125 -0.45 -2.09 -12.83
N ASN A 126 -0.50 -3.42 -12.90
CA ASN A 126 -0.13 -4.14 -14.10
C ASN A 126 -1.07 -3.80 -15.28
N ASP A 127 -2.38 -3.87 -15.06
CA ASP A 127 -3.38 -3.57 -16.09
C ASP A 127 -3.20 -2.15 -16.65
N CYS A 128 -2.95 -1.16 -15.78
CA CYS A 128 -2.64 0.21 -16.18
C CYS A 128 -1.36 0.28 -17.03
N LEU A 129 -0.28 -0.37 -16.60
CA LEU A 129 0.98 -0.40 -17.35
C LEU A 129 0.79 -0.97 -18.76
N VAL A 130 0.13 -2.13 -18.87
CA VAL A 130 -0.13 -2.81 -20.14
C VAL A 130 -1.03 -1.96 -21.04
N THR A 131 -2.07 -1.34 -20.48
CA THR A 131 -2.99 -0.46 -21.21
C THR A 131 -2.29 0.77 -21.76
N GLU A 132 -1.43 1.42 -20.96
CA GLU A 132 -0.64 2.58 -21.38
C GLU A 132 0.34 2.22 -22.50
N VAL A 133 1.02 1.07 -22.40
CA VAL A 133 1.89 0.58 -23.48
C VAL A 133 1.11 0.36 -24.77
N GLN A 134 -0.06 -0.28 -24.70
CA GLN A 134 -0.92 -0.46 -25.87
C GLN A 134 -1.42 0.87 -26.45
N ALA A 135 -1.73 1.86 -25.61
CA ALA A 135 -2.11 3.19 -26.07
C ALA A 135 -0.94 3.90 -26.77
N ALA A 136 0.26 3.86 -26.18
CA ALA A 136 1.48 4.43 -26.77
C ALA A 136 1.84 3.77 -28.11
N MET A 137 1.70 2.44 -28.22
CA MET A 137 1.93 1.72 -29.47
C MET A 137 0.94 2.16 -30.56
N ARG A 138 -0.36 2.23 -30.24
CA ARG A 138 -1.39 2.67 -31.20
C ARG A 138 -1.15 4.11 -31.66
N ALA A 139 -0.77 4.99 -30.75
CA ALA A 139 -0.42 6.36 -31.06
C ALA A 139 0.77 6.45 -32.03
N ALA A 140 1.85 5.67 -31.77
CA ALA A 140 3.03 5.64 -32.64
C ALA A 140 2.73 5.12 -34.06
N THR A 141 1.82 4.15 -34.19
CA THR A 141 1.38 3.65 -35.51
C THR A 141 0.48 4.65 -36.27
N ALA A 142 -0.29 5.47 -35.55
CA ALA A 142 -1.15 6.48 -36.16
C ALA A 142 -0.34 7.68 -36.68
N THR A 143 0.69 8.13 -35.95
CA THR A 143 1.58 9.20 -36.42
C THR A 143 2.40 8.80 -37.64
N THR A 144 2.80 7.54 -37.76
CA THR A 144 3.54 7.04 -38.94
C THR A 144 2.67 6.94 -40.20
N THR A 145 1.34 6.88 -40.07
CA THR A 145 0.42 6.88 -41.22
C THR A 145 0.04 8.30 -41.68
N GLU A 146 0.09 9.30 -40.79
CA GLU A 146 -0.18 10.71 -41.16
C GLU A 146 1.05 11.45 -41.72
N GLU A 147 2.28 10.97 -41.49
CA GLU A 147 3.50 11.54 -42.09
C GLU A 147 3.76 11.14 -43.55
N GLY A 148 2.90 10.32 -44.16
CA GLY A 148 2.91 10.04 -45.61
C GLY A 148 2.60 11.24 -46.52
N GLY A 149 2.36 12.43 -45.95
CA GLY A 149 2.02 13.66 -46.67
C GLY A 149 3.10 14.76 -46.65
N ARG A 150 4.33 14.49 -46.20
CA ARG A 150 5.44 15.46 -46.34
C ARG A 150 6.25 15.16 -47.59
N GLY A 151 6.05 16.01 -48.59
CA GLY A 151 6.52 15.88 -49.95
C GLY A 151 8.00 15.58 -50.12
N SER A 152 8.28 14.91 -51.23
CA SER A 152 9.61 14.74 -51.83
C SER A 152 10.27 16.10 -52.02
N PHE A 153 11.04 16.56 -51.03
CA PHE A 153 12.00 17.65 -51.21
C PHE A 153 13.23 17.21 -52.02
N SER A 154 13.30 15.92 -52.38
CA SER A 154 14.44 15.32 -53.07
C SER A 154 14.46 15.63 -54.56
N ASP A 155 13.31 15.78 -55.21
CA ASP A 155 13.26 15.95 -56.67
C ASP A 155 13.53 17.41 -57.10
N GLU A 156 13.13 18.40 -56.29
CA GLU A 156 13.34 19.81 -56.62
C GLU A 156 14.78 20.27 -56.35
N VAL A 157 15.48 19.66 -55.37
CA VAL A 157 16.89 19.98 -55.06
C VAL A 157 17.86 19.36 -56.07
N VAL A 158 17.55 18.17 -56.62
CA VAL A 158 18.37 17.56 -57.67
C VAL A 158 18.27 18.35 -58.98
N ALA A 159 17.10 18.89 -59.32
CA ALA A 159 16.92 19.70 -60.53
C ALA A 159 17.67 21.04 -60.52
N VAL A 160 18.00 21.58 -59.34
CA VAL A 160 18.77 22.83 -59.20
C VAL A 160 20.28 22.60 -59.33
N LEU A 161 20.78 21.41 -58.98
CA LEU A 161 22.20 21.07 -59.06
C LEU A 161 22.67 20.59 -60.43
N GLU A 162 21.76 20.19 -61.33
CA GLU A 162 22.10 19.81 -62.71
C GLU A 162 22.08 21.00 -63.70
N ARG A 163 21.85 22.23 -63.20
CA ARG A 163 21.80 23.47 -64.01
C ARG A 163 22.86 24.52 -63.64
N ALA A 164 23.76 24.21 -62.70
CA ALA A 164 24.90 25.05 -62.35
C ALA A 164 26.20 24.45 -62.91
#